data_AF-A0A1G0R726-F1
#
_entry.id   AF-A0A1G0R726-F1
#
_cell.length_a   1.000
_cell.length_b   1.000
_cell.length_c   1.000
_cell.angle_alpha   90.00
_cell.angle_beta   90.00
_cell.angle_gamma   90.00
#
_symmetry.space_group_name_H-M   'P 1'
#
loop_
_entity.id
_entity.type
_entity.pdbx_description
1 polymer ?
#
loop_
_entity_poly.entity_id
_entity_poly.type
_entity_poly.pdbx_seq_one_letter_code
_entity_poly.pdbx_strand_id
1 'polypeptide(L)'
;MPIKDRFFQIAFVIVFLMLSFSSCSKEKTGEEEKTTQQEQIDNARHENKTLTTLDKLQGKWESLEDPKYVLEIKENTKIEYYDNEVIQTKTFEILDKCKSGYAVSNLTGEFLDDGELCYKIDDVTEQTLILLYTGRGNFLRFKKIK
;
A
#
# COMPACT_ATOMS: atom_id res chain seq x y z
N MET A 1 -63.21 -0.28 -31.29
CA MET A 1 -61.77 -0.36 -31.63
C MET A 1 -61.30 -1.77 -31.30
N PRO A 2 -60.85 -2.56 -32.30
CA PRO A 2 -60.68 -3.99 -32.15
C PRO A 2 -59.25 -4.43 -31.80
N ILE A 3 -59.25 -5.57 -31.11
CA ILE A 3 -58.17 -6.52 -30.79
C ILE A 3 -57.42 -6.95 -32.07
N LYS A 4 -56.08 -7.03 -32.01
CA LYS A 4 -55.23 -7.60 -33.08
C LYS A 4 -54.58 -8.89 -32.57
N ASP A 5 -55.20 -10.00 -32.91
CA ASP A 5 -54.55 -11.30 -33.10
C ASP A 5 -54.37 -11.53 -34.61
N ARG A 6 -53.18 -11.98 -35.05
CA ARG A 6 -52.89 -12.96 -36.13
C ARG A 6 -51.39 -13.32 -36.06
N PHE A 7 -51.01 -14.45 -35.49
CA PHE A 7 -50.83 -15.77 -36.13
C PHE A 7 -49.93 -15.81 -37.38
N PHE A 8 -48.80 -16.52 -37.21
CA PHE A 8 -48.24 -17.56 -38.12
C PHE A 8 -47.60 -17.16 -39.47
N GLN A 9 -46.29 -17.43 -39.62
CA GLN A 9 -45.65 -18.21 -40.72
C GLN A 9 -44.11 -18.17 -40.58
N ILE A 10 -43.47 -19.23 -40.08
CA ILE A 10 -42.82 -20.34 -40.83
C ILE A 10 -41.48 -19.95 -41.48
N ALA A 11 -40.43 -20.47 -40.85
CA ALA A 11 -39.12 -20.91 -41.33
C ALA A 11 -38.82 -20.82 -42.85
N PHE A 12 -37.68 -20.20 -43.18
CA PHE A 12 -36.95 -20.44 -44.43
C PHE A 12 -35.48 -20.81 -44.12
N VAL A 13 -35.17 -22.09 -44.29
CA VAL A 13 -34.03 -22.64 -45.08
C VAL A 13 -32.62 -22.10 -44.74
N ILE A 14 -31.82 -22.74 -43.87
CA ILE A 14 -30.88 -23.87 -44.10
C ILE A 14 -29.83 -23.64 -45.23
N VAL A 15 -28.57 -23.92 -44.88
CA VAL A 15 -27.42 -24.35 -45.73
C VAL A 15 -26.52 -23.23 -46.30
N PHE A 16 -25.37 -23.03 -45.67
CA PHE A 16 -24.09 -23.11 -46.41
C PHE A 16 -23.05 -23.80 -45.51
N LEU A 17 -22.93 -25.12 -45.76
CA LEU A 17 -21.91 -26.03 -45.25
C LEU A 17 -20.54 -25.68 -45.85
N MET A 18 -19.54 -25.69 -44.97
CA MET A 18 -18.18 -26.20 -45.13
C MET A 18 -17.51 -26.19 -46.52
N LEU A 19 -16.40 -25.45 -46.61
CA LEU A 19 -15.24 -25.84 -47.41
C LEU A 19 -13.97 -25.76 -46.57
N SER A 20 -13.59 -26.92 -46.06
CA SER A 20 -12.27 -27.30 -45.56
C SER A 20 -11.24 -27.34 -46.68
N PHE A 21 -10.14 -26.61 -46.51
CA PHE A 21 -8.87 -26.90 -47.20
C PHE A 21 -7.80 -27.23 -46.15
N SER A 22 -7.50 -28.52 -46.05
CA SER A 22 -6.23 -29.02 -45.52
C SER A 22 -5.12 -28.69 -46.52
N SER A 23 -4.04 -28.06 -46.06
CA SER A 23 -2.71 -28.32 -46.62
C SER A 23 -1.62 -28.04 -45.59
N CYS A 24 -1.10 -29.12 -45.05
CA CYS A 24 0.13 -29.19 -44.26
C CYS A 24 1.34 -29.11 -45.21
N SER A 25 2.39 -28.35 -44.84
CA SER A 25 3.83 -28.68 -44.99
C SER A 25 4.70 -27.42 -44.94
N LYS A 26 5.55 -27.33 -43.90
CA LYS A 26 6.99 -27.03 -44.04
C LYS A 26 7.67 -27.13 -42.66
N GLU A 27 8.46 -28.19 -42.50
CA GLU A 27 9.58 -28.25 -41.56
C GLU A 27 10.64 -27.21 -41.94
N LYS A 28 11.14 -26.47 -40.96
CA LYS A 28 12.52 -25.97 -40.92
C LYS A 28 13.05 -26.01 -39.49
N THR A 29 14.10 -26.81 -39.37
CA THR A 29 15.15 -26.94 -38.36
C THR A 29 15.67 -25.62 -37.79
N GLY A 30 15.95 -25.64 -36.47
CA GLY A 30 17.09 -24.96 -35.85
C GLY A 30 16.81 -23.63 -35.16
N GLU A 31 16.85 -23.63 -33.82
CA GLU A 31 17.77 -22.84 -32.96
C GLU A 31 17.22 -22.68 -31.53
N GLU A 32 18.15 -22.57 -30.61
CA GLU A 32 18.13 -22.76 -29.16
C GLU A 32 17.43 -21.66 -28.35
N GLU A 33 16.92 -22.09 -27.19
CA GLU A 33 17.06 -21.44 -25.87
C GLU A 33 16.27 -20.18 -25.49
N LYS A 34 15.84 -20.19 -24.20
CA LYS A 34 15.26 -19.12 -23.38
C LYS A 34 13.85 -18.68 -23.81
N THR A 35 12.81 -19.09 -23.10
CA THR A 35 12.51 -18.48 -21.79
C THR A 35 11.42 -19.33 -21.11
N THR A 36 11.81 -20.19 -20.19
CA THR A 36 10.92 -20.82 -19.22
C THR A 36 11.58 -20.75 -17.85
N GLN A 37 11.90 -19.54 -17.42
CA GLN A 37 12.44 -19.25 -16.08
C GLN A 37 11.92 -17.91 -15.51
N GLN A 38 10.90 -17.27 -16.10
CA GLN A 38 10.35 -16.03 -15.52
C GLN A 38 9.20 -16.28 -14.54
N GLU A 39 8.56 -17.46 -14.57
CA GLU A 39 7.41 -17.76 -13.68
C GLU A 39 7.82 -18.49 -12.38
N GLN A 40 9.09 -18.90 -12.27
CA GLN A 40 9.63 -19.57 -11.06
C GLN A 40 10.51 -18.65 -10.21
N ILE A 41 10.88 -17.46 -10.69
CA ILE A 41 11.66 -16.48 -9.91
C ILE A 41 10.75 -15.61 -9.01
N ASP A 42 9.47 -15.45 -9.37
CA ASP A 42 8.54 -14.61 -8.62
C ASP A 42 8.04 -15.27 -7.31
N ASN A 43 8.01 -16.61 -7.28
CA ASN A 43 7.56 -17.37 -6.10
C ASN A 43 8.64 -17.58 -5.03
N ALA A 44 9.92 -17.30 -5.33
CA ALA A 44 11.03 -17.40 -4.37
C ALA A 44 11.43 -16.04 -3.75
N ARG A 45 10.84 -14.93 -4.21
CA ARG A 45 11.11 -13.57 -3.69
C ARG A 45 10.19 -13.15 -2.55
N HIS A 46 9.23 -13.99 -2.18
CA HIS A 46 8.22 -13.70 -1.16
C HIS A 46 8.48 -14.35 0.21
N GLU A 47 9.74 -14.63 0.55
CA GLU A 47 10.11 -14.97 1.93
C GLU A 47 11.30 -14.09 2.38
N ASN A 48 11.03 -13.20 3.35
CA ASN A 48 11.93 -12.25 4.03
C ASN A 48 12.17 -10.88 3.39
N LYS A 49 11.11 -10.16 3.00
CA LYS A 49 11.20 -8.68 2.88
C LYS A 49 11.32 -8.08 4.29
N THR A 50 12.52 -7.66 4.70
CA THR A 50 12.71 -6.88 5.92
C THR A 50 11.94 -5.56 5.79
N LEU A 51 10.98 -5.33 6.68
CA LEU A 51 10.20 -4.09 6.71
C LEU A 51 11.07 -2.93 7.20
N THR A 52 11.05 -1.83 6.45
CA THR A 52 11.65 -0.57 6.88
C THR A 52 10.85 0.04 8.04
N THR A 53 11.44 1.00 8.74
CA THR A 53 10.73 1.75 9.79
C THR A 53 9.51 2.48 9.22
N LEU A 54 9.63 3.04 8.01
CA LEU A 54 8.51 3.65 7.31
C LEU A 54 7.38 2.66 7.04
N ASP A 55 7.71 1.43 6.61
CA ASP A 55 6.71 0.38 6.38
C ASP A 55 5.95 0.04 7.68
N LYS A 56 6.66 -0.02 8.82
CA LYS A 56 6.05 -0.32 10.12
C LYS A 56 5.14 0.80 10.63
N LEU A 57 5.52 2.05 10.37
CA LEU A 57 4.77 3.24 10.78
C LEU A 57 3.43 3.40 10.05
N GLN A 58 3.25 2.82 8.87
CA GLN A 58 2.02 2.99 8.08
C GLN A 58 0.76 2.59 8.87
N GLY A 59 -0.29 3.40 8.78
CA GLY A 59 -1.60 3.15 9.37
C GLY A 59 -2.05 4.21 10.38
N LYS A 60 -3.11 3.89 11.12
CA LYS A 60 -3.71 4.77 12.13
C LYS A 60 -3.32 4.33 13.54
N TRP A 61 -3.03 5.32 14.37
CA TRP A 61 -2.49 5.15 15.71
C TRP A 61 -3.31 6.00 16.69
N GLU A 62 -4.07 5.36 17.56
CA GLU A 62 -4.85 6.04 18.61
C GLU A 62 -3.97 6.22 19.85
N SER A 63 -3.96 7.43 20.43
CA SER A 63 -3.19 7.69 21.65
C SER A 63 -3.75 6.89 22.82
N LEU A 64 -2.85 6.38 23.66
CA LEU A 64 -3.21 5.69 24.90
C LEU A 64 -3.60 6.68 26.00
N GLU A 65 -3.13 7.93 25.91
CA GLU A 65 -3.39 9.01 26.87
C GLU A 65 -4.65 9.81 26.53
N ASP A 66 -4.93 10.04 25.24
CA ASP A 66 -6.16 10.69 24.76
C ASP A 66 -6.75 9.95 23.54
N PRO A 67 -7.79 9.12 23.73
CA PRO A 67 -8.42 8.37 22.65
C PRO A 67 -9.05 9.23 21.54
N LYS A 68 -9.27 10.53 21.78
CA LYS A 68 -9.74 11.45 20.72
C LYS A 68 -8.64 11.83 19.75
N TYR A 69 -7.38 11.67 20.14
CA TYR A 69 -6.22 11.98 19.30
C TYR A 69 -5.78 10.74 18.52
N VAL A 70 -5.83 10.86 17.19
CA VAL A 70 -5.39 9.81 16.26
C VAL A 70 -4.34 10.36 15.32
N LEU A 71 -3.26 9.62 15.16
CA LEU A 71 -2.17 9.87 14.23
C LEU A 71 -2.28 8.89 13.06
N GLU A 72 -2.46 9.36 11.84
CA GLU A 72 -2.37 8.56 10.62
C GLU A 72 -1.05 8.82 9.90
N ILE A 73 -0.34 7.76 9.57
CA ILE A 73 0.83 7.79 8.71
C ILE A 73 0.48 7.09 7.40
N LYS A 74 0.58 7.84 6.30
CA LYS A 74 0.39 7.34 4.95
C LYS A 74 1.53 7.82 4.07
N GLU A 75 2.30 6.88 3.54
CA GLU A 75 3.57 7.16 2.86
C GLU A 75 4.46 8.02 3.76
N ASN A 76 4.87 9.20 3.31
CA ASN A 76 5.63 10.20 4.06
C ASN A 76 4.75 11.34 4.60
N THR A 77 3.44 11.12 4.71
CA THR A 77 2.49 12.10 5.23
C THR A 77 1.98 11.68 6.59
N LYS A 78 2.01 12.62 7.52
CA LYS A 78 1.43 12.54 8.86
C LYS A 78 0.15 13.37 8.90
N ILE A 79 -0.95 12.75 9.30
CA ILE A 79 -2.24 13.40 9.47
C ILE A 79 -2.64 13.24 10.94
N GLU A 80 -2.91 14.34 11.61
CA GLU A 80 -3.34 14.36 12.99
C GLU A 80 -4.82 14.68 13.05
N TYR A 81 -5.54 13.86 13.81
CA TYR A 81 -6.97 14.00 14.05
C TYR A 81 -7.21 14.29 15.52
N TYR A 82 -8.19 15.15 15.79
CA TYR A 82 -8.78 15.30 17.11
C TYR A 82 -10.29 15.18 16.99
N ASP A 83 -10.89 14.25 17.73
CA ASP A 83 -12.34 14.00 17.70
C ASP A 83 -12.87 13.70 16.28
N ASN A 84 -12.08 12.94 15.50
CA ASN A 84 -12.32 12.60 14.09
C ASN A 84 -12.20 13.76 13.08
N GLU A 85 -11.84 14.96 13.52
CA GLU A 85 -11.55 16.09 12.63
C GLU A 85 -10.05 16.21 12.37
N VAL A 86 -9.67 16.45 11.12
CA VAL A 86 -8.27 16.71 10.76
C VAL A 86 -7.86 18.05 11.36
N ILE A 87 -6.87 18.05 12.25
CA ILE A 87 -6.30 19.26 12.84
C ILE A 87 -4.96 19.66 12.21
N GLN A 88 -4.24 18.71 11.61
CA GLN A 88 -2.98 18.98 10.95
C GLN A 88 -2.64 17.91 9.90
N THR A 89 -2.03 18.33 8.79
CA THR A 89 -1.41 17.45 7.80
C THR A 89 -0.04 17.97 7.46
N LYS A 90 0.99 17.12 7.54
CA LYS A 90 2.38 17.47 7.21
C LYS A 90 3.10 16.33 6.51
N THR A 91 4.02 16.69 5.63
CA THR A 91 5.03 15.75 5.16
C THR A 91 6.12 15.63 6.22
N PHE A 92 6.68 14.43 6.40
CA PHE A 92 7.82 14.19 7.28
C PHE A 92 8.92 13.43 6.55
N GLU A 93 10.10 13.43 7.15
CA GLU A 93 11.22 12.58 6.75
C GLU A 93 11.66 11.69 7.92
N ILE A 94 12.19 10.51 7.59
CA ILE A 94 12.90 9.66 8.55
C ILE A 94 14.40 9.96 8.42
N LEU A 95 15.00 10.40 9.51
CA LEU A 95 16.40 10.87 9.56
C LEU A 95 17.16 10.21 10.69
N ASP A 96 18.49 10.28 10.65
CA ASP A 96 19.39 9.85 11.72
C ASP A 96 19.55 10.92 12.83
N LYS A 97 19.06 12.13 12.58
CA LYS A 97 19.03 13.27 13.50
C LYS A 97 17.95 14.27 13.11
N CYS A 98 17.46 15.03 14.09
CA CYS A 98 16.58 16.16 13.83
C CYS A 98 17.28 17.25 13.00
N LYS A 99 16.55 17.85 12.05
CA LYS A 99 17.02 19.02 11.29
C LYS A 99 17.05 20.27 12.17
N SER A 100 16.07 20.41 13.06
CA SER A 100 15.99 21.53 13.97
C SER A 100 16.85 21.27 15.23
N GLY A 101 17.66 22.26 15.62
CA GLY A 101 18.62 22.15 16.74
C GLY A 101 17.98 22.06 18.14
N TYR A 102 16.68 21.81 18.24
CA TYR A 102 15.94 21.69 19.49
C TYR A 102 15.99 20.28 20.11
N ALA A 103 16.70 19.35 19.48
CA ALA A 103 16.85 18.01 20.03
C ALA A 103 17.68 18.03 21.30
N VAL A 104 17.24 17.29 22.32
CA VAL A 104 18.11 16.89 23.44
C VAL A 104 19.37 16.28 22.84
N SER A 105 20.52 16.91 23.10
CA SER A 105 21.80 16.43 22.58
C SER A 105 22.05 14.99 23.06
N ASN A 106 22.64 14.17 22.19
CA ASN A 106 23.03 12.77 22.42
C ASN A 106 21.96 11.68 22.22
N LEU A 107 20.79 12.00 21.64
CA LEU A 107 19.87 10.95 21.17
C LEU A 107 20.39 10.33 19.87
N THR A 108 20.37 9.00 19.79
CA THR A 108 20.70 8.21 18.60
C THR A 108 19.48 7.39 18.16
N GLY A 109 19.41 7.07 16.87
CA GLY A 109 18.34 6.27 16.28
C GLY A 109 17.71 6.94 15.08
N GLU A 110 16.49 6.52 14.75
CA GLU A 110 15.68 7.12 13.69
C GLU A 110 14.72 8.17 14.25
N PHE A 111 14.52 9.23 13.48
CA PHE A 111 13.71 10.37 13.86
C PHE A 111 12.68 10.67 12.78
N LEU A 112 11.44 10.90 13.20
CA LEU A 112 10.39 11.50 12.38
C LEU A 112 10.47 13.02 12.54
N ASP A 113 10.85 13.73 11.48
CA ASP A 113 10.99 15.19 11.47
C ASP A 113 10.04 15.80 10.42
N ASP A 114 9.15 16.69 10.86
CA ASP A 114 8.18 17.39 10.00
C ASP A 114 8.54 18.87 9.75
N GLY A 115 9.77 19.27 10.09
CA GLY A 115 10.30 20.63 9.97
C GLY A 115 9.97 21.54 11.16
N GLU A 116 8.86 21.28 11.87
CA GLU A 116 8.50 22.01 13.10
C GLU A 116 8.73 21.19 14.35
N LEU A 117 8.34 19.90 14.30
CA LEU A 117 8.45 18.96 15.38
C LEU A 117 9.36 17.81 14.95
N CYS A 118 10.14 17.33 15.91
CA CYS A 118 10.98 16.16 15.73
C CYS A 118 10.72 15.16 16.84
N TYR A 119 10.56 13.90 16.45
CA TYR A 119 10.28 12.79 17.34
C TYR A 119 11.30 11.70 17.12
N LYS A 120 12.00 11.26 18.17
CA LYS A 120 12.73 10.00 18.10
C LYS A 120 11.70 8.87 18.05
N ILE A 121 11.87 7.94 17.12
CA ILE A 121 11.11 6.70 17.07
C ILE A 121 11.73 5.77 18.11
N ASP A 122 11.07 5.64 19.26
CA ASP A 122 11.61 4.86 20.38
C ASP A 122 11.28 3.38 20.20
N ASP A 123 10.07 3.06 19.75
CA ASP A 123 9.65 1.72 19.37
C ASP A 123 8.52 1.78 18.33
N VAL A 124 8.51 0.82 17.40
CA VAL A 124 7.42 0.61 16.45
C VAL A 124 7.27 -0.88 16.12
N THR A 125 6.09 -1.41 16.40
CA THR A 125 5.71 -2.79 16.11
C THR A 125 4.46 -2.82 15.24
N GLU A 126 3.88 -4.00 15.01
CA GLU A 126 2.60 -4.12 14.32
C GLU A 126 1.41 -3.51 15.10
N GLN A 127 1.55 -3.31 16.41
CA GLN A 127 0.44 -2.90 17.29
C GLN A 127 0.76 -1.67 18.14
N THR A 128 2.03 -1.35 18.33
CA THR A 128 2.48 -0.26 19.21
C THR A 128 3.34 0.73 18.46
N LEU A 129 3.18 2.01 18.80
CA LEU A 129 4.06 3.09 18.39
C LEU A 129 4.40 3.93 19.62
N ILE A 130 5.69 4.14 19.85
CA ILE A 130 6.21 4.98 20.93
C ILE A 130 7.12 6.04 20.30
N LEU A 131 6.74 7.30 20.46
CA LEU A 131 7.51 8.45 20.00
C LEU A 131 8.01 9.25 21.20
N LEU A 132 9.25 9.71 21.16
CA LEU A 132 9.80 10.65 22.13
C LEU A 132 9.90 12.04 21.48
N TYR A 133 9.11 13.00 21.96
CA TYR A 133 9.21 14.38 21.48
C TYR A 133 10.50 15.01 21.97
N THR A 134 11.38 15.37 21.03
CA THR A 134 12.75 15.78 21.38
C THR A 134 12.84 17.17 22.00
N GLY A 135 11.83 18.03 21.81
CA GLY A 135 11.81 19.38 22.38
C GLY A 135 11.51 19.44 23.87
N ARG A 136 10.83 18.43 24.44
CA ARG A 136 10.44 18.39 25.87
C ARG A 136 10.73 17.06 26.58
N GLY A 137 11.08 16.02 25.83
CA GLY A 137 11.40 14.70 26.38
C GLY A 137 10.18 13.88 26.83
N ASN A 138 8.95 14.25 26.42
CA ASN A 138 7.77 13.46 26.72
C ASN A 138 7.56 12.34 25.69
N PHE A 139 7.09 11.19 26.18
CA PHE A 139 6.68 10.08 25.33
C PHE A 139 5.22 10.26 24.89
N LEU A 140 4.95 9.89 23.65
CA LEU A 140 3.62 9.72 23.08
C LEU A 140 3.48 8.23 22.78
N ARG A 141 2.41 7.61 23.29
CA ARG A 141 2.19 6.17 23.15
C ARG A 141 0.90 5.93 22.42
N PHE A 142 0.95 5.04 21.45
CA PHE A 142 -0.18 4.72 20.61
C PHE A 142 -0.38 3.23 20.46
N LYS A 143 -1.63 2.85 20.24
CA LYS A 143 -2.00 1.53 19.71
C LYS A 143 -2.46 1.68 18.26
N LYS A 144 -2.17 0.68 17.44
CA LYS A 144 -2.67 0.63 16.07
C LYS A 144 -4.18 0.38 16.06
N ILE A 145 -4.90 1.11 15.22
CA ILE A 145 -6.34 0.90 14.99
C ILE A 145 -6.59 0.50 13.53
N LYS A 146 -7.72 -0.16 13.29
CA LYS A 146 -8.12 -0.68 11.98
C LYS A 146 -8.79 0.38 11.11
#